data_AF-A0A6G9YYK6-F1
#
_entry.id   AF-A0A6G9YYK6-F1
#
_cell.length_a   1.000
_cell.length_b   1.000
_cell.length_c   1.000
_cell.angle_alpha   90.00
_cell.angle_beta   90.00
_cell.angle_gamma   90.00
#
_symmetry.space_group_name_H-M   'P 1'
#
loop_
_entity.id
_entity.type
_entity.pdbx_description
1 polymer ?
#
loop_
_entity_poly.entity_id
_entity_poly.type
_entity_poly.pdbx_seq_one_letter_code
_entity_poly.pdbx_strand_id
1 'polypeptide(L)'
;MAGLLQADVDELHKLSGTLAGAALTITKINATSAASGIAAALPGSDLDAVCTQAGQYIDGAYQRVAAKLTAVAEKIEATSQWYLETDEDFAATMRTFDIHAAGGR
;
A
#
# COMPACT_ATOMS: atom_id res chain seq x y z
N MET A 1 16.66 20.32 -12.25
CA MET A 1 15.64 19.41 -11.70
C MET A 1 15.44 19.80 -10.25
N ALA A 2 14.21 20.00 -9.79
CA ALA A 2 13.95 20.26 -8.37
C ALA A 2 14.25 18.96 -7.60
N GLY A 3 15.17 19.01 -6.63
CA GLY A 3 15.43 17.90 -5.73
C GLY A 3 14.24 17.71 -4.80
N LEU A 4 13.86 16.45 -4.56
CA LEU A 4 12.83 16.09 -3.59
C LEU A 4 13.33 16.48 -2.20
N LEU A 5 12.52 17.15 -1.38
CA LEU A 5 12.90 17.50 -0.01
C LEU A 5 12.55 16.35 0.95
N GLN A 6 13.18 16.30 2.13
CA GLN A 6 12.80 15.35 3.19
C GLN A 6 11.29 15.39 3.50
N ALA A 7 10.67 16.57 3.46
CA ALA A 7 9.23 16.72 3.63
C ALA A 7 8.42 15.97 2.57
N ASP A 8 8.91 15.92 1.32
CA ASP A 8 8.26 15.16 0.25
C ASP A 8 8.41 13.64 0.48
N VAL A 9 9.57 13.19 0.97
CA VAL A 9 9.81 11.79 1.36
C VAL A 9 8.86 11.37 2.48
N ASP A 10 8.68 12.22 3.50
CA ASP A 10 7.75 11.96 4.59
C ASP A 10 6.29 11.84 4.11
N GLU A 11 5.87 12.66 3.14
CA GLU A 11 4.55 12.55 2.51
C GLU A 11 4.39 11.28 1.67
N LEU A 12 5.45 10.83 0.98
CA LEU A 12 5.44 9.54 0.27
C LEU A 12 5.23 8.37 1.24
N HIS A 13 5.89 8.38 2.40
CA HIS A 13 5.68 7.36 3.43
C HIS A 13 4.25 7.38 3.98
N LYS A 14 3.68 8.57 4.25
CA LYS A 14 2.28 8.70 4.69
C LYS A 14 1.30 8.16 3.65
N LEU A 15 1.54 8.46 2.38
CA LEU A 15 0.72 7.98 1.28
C LEU A 15 0.79 6.45 1.16
N SER A 16 2.01 5.88 1.19
CA SER A 16 2.24 4.44 1.20
C SER A 16 1.46 3.76 2.35
N GLY A 17 1.61 4.27 3.58
CA GLY A 17 0.89 3.77 4.75
C GLY A 17 -0.64 3.86 4.61
N THR A 18 -1.14 4.95 4.03
CA THR A 18 -2.59 5.14 3.79
C THR A 18 -3.12 4.11 2.80
N LEU A 19 -2.41 3.86 1.69
CA LEU A 19 -2.79 2.88 0.69
C LEU A 19 -2.75 1.45 1.24
N ALA A 20 -1.73 1.12 2.04
CA ALA A 20 -1.64 -0.17 2.73
C ALA A 20 -2.79 -0.37 3.74
N GLY A 21 -3.12 0.67 4.51
CA GLY A 21 -4.26 0.65 5.45
C GLY A 21 -5.61 0.48 4.75
N ALA A 22 -5.81 1.15 3.61
CA ALA A 22 -7.00 0.99 2.79
C ALA A 22 -7.10 -0.44 2.22
N ALA A 23 -6.00 -1.00 1.72
CA ALA A 23 -5.94 -2.38 1.25
C ALA A 23 -6.35 -3.38 2.35
N LEU A 24 -5.81 -3.22 3.57
CA LEU A 24 -6.14 -4.05 4.73
C LEU A 24 -7.59 -3.89 5.20
N THR A 25 -8.20 -2.73 4.97
CA THR A 25 -9.62 -2.53 5.28
C THR A 25 -10.51 -3.25 4.26
N ILE A 26 -10.12 -3.22 2.98
CA ILE A 26 -10.84 -3.90 1.90
C ILE A 26 -10.81 -5.43 2.08
N THR A 27 -9.68 -6.01 2.51
CA THR A 27 -9.59 -7.46 2.74
C THR A 27 -10.48 -7.97 3.87
N LYS A 28 -10.99 -7.09 4.73
CA LYS A 28 -11.95 -7.44 5.79
C LYS A 28 -13.39 -7.51 5.30
N ILE A 29 -13.68 -7.03 4.07
CA ILE A 29 -15.01 -7.14 3.48
C ILE A 29 -15.26 -8.61 3.16
N ASN A 30 -16.38 -9.13 3.67
CA ASN A 30 -16.82 -10.51 3.46
C ASN A 30 -18.24 -10.47 2.88
N ALA A 31 -18.34 -10.46 1.56
CA ALA A 31 -19.62 -10.46 0.84
C ALA A 31 -20.32 -11.83 0.91
N THR A 32 -19.56 -12.93 1.05
CA THR A 32 -20.13 -14.27 1.23
C THR A 32 -20.95 -14.40 2.51
N SER A 33 -20.63 -13.63 3.56
CA SER A 33 -21.43 -13.58 4.80
C SER A 33 -22.87 -13.09 4.58
N ALA A 34 -23.13 -12.27 3.56
CA ALA A 34 -24.47 -11.79 3.24
C ALA A 34 -25.40 -12.89 2.71
N ALA A 35 -24.85 -13.99 2.19
CA ALA A 35 -25.61 -15.15 1.75
C ALA A 35 -25.95 -16.12 2.91
N SER A 36 -25.41 -15.88 4.11
CA SER A 36 -25.64 -16.76 5.25
C SER A 36 -27.12 -16.81 5.64
N GLY A 37 -27.63 -18.03 5.86
CA GLY A 37 -29.02 -18.26 6.28
C GLY A 37 -30.05 -18.35 5.15
N ILE A 38 -29.67 -18.11 3.88
CA ILE A 38 -30.58 -18.24 2.74
C ILE A 38 -31.05 -19.70 2.60
N ALA A 39 -30.15 -20.68 2.70
CA ALA A 39 -30.52 -22.10 2.68
C ALA A 39 -31.57 -22.49 3.75
N ALA A 40 -31.52 -21.86 4.93
CA ALA A 40 -32.44 -22.12 6.02
C ALA A 40 -33.79 -21.42 5.82
N ALA A 41 -33.78 -20.22 5.23
CA ALA A 41 -35.00 -19.46 4.93
C ALA A 41 -35.75 -20.01 3.71
N LEU A 42 -35.02 -20.56 2.72
CA LEU A 42 -35.57 -21.05 1.46
C LEU A 42 -35.06 -22.48 1.14
N PRO A 43 -35.43 -23.49 1.95
CA PRO A 43 -34.98 -24.86 1.75
C PRO A 43 -35.47 -25.44 0.41
N GLY A 44 -34.57 -26.08 -0.33
CA GLY A 44 -34.85 -26.67 -1.64
C GLY A 44 -34.76 -25.69 -2.82
N SER A 45 -34.41 -24.43 -2.58
CA SER A 45 -34.10 -23.45 -3.63
C SER A 45 -32.61 -23.40 -3.95
N ASP A 46 -32.27 -23.24 -5.22
CA ASP A 46 -30.89 -23.00 -5.67
C ASP A 46 -30.38 -21.57 -5.37
N LEU A 47 -31.22 -20.71 -4.78
CA LEU A 47 -30.89 -19.31 -4.50
C LEU A 47 -29.64 -19.17 -3.61
N ASP A 48 -29.47 -20.05 -2.63
CA ASP A 48 -28.31 -20.06 -1.74
C ASP A 48 -26.99 -20.25 -2.51
N ALA A 49 -26.98 -21.18 -3.47
CA ALA A 49 -25.84 -21.46 -4.32
C ALA A 49 -25.50 -20.25 -5.22
N VAL A 50 -26.52 -19.61 -5.81
CA VAL A 50 -26.34 -18.41 -6.64
C VAL A 50 -25.78 -17.24 -5.84
N CYS A 51 -26.33 -16.98 -4.64
CA CYS A 51 -25.86 -15.90 -3.77
C CYS A 51 -24.45 -16.16 -3.25
N THR A 52 -24.12 -17.41 -2.90
CA THR A 52 -22.77 -17.80 -2.50
C THR A 52 -21.77 -17.58 -3.62
N GLN A 53 -22.10 -18.00 -4.85
CA GLN A 53 -21.24 -17.81 -6.03
C GLN A 53 -21.04 -16.32 -6.34
N ALA A 54 -22.10 -15.51 -6.25
CA ALA A 54 -22.01 -14.07 -6.42
C ALA A 54 -21.10 -13.43 -5.36
N GLY A 55 -21.25 -13.83 -4.09
CA GLY A 55 -20.39 -13.40 -2.99
C GLY A 55 -18.91 -13.69 -3.25
N GLN A 56 -18.58 -14.89 -3.75
CA GLN A 56 -17.20 -15.26 -4.09
C GLN A 56 -16.61 -14.38 -5.19
N TYR A 57 -17.38 -14.03 -6.22
CA TYR A 57 -16.91 -13.14 -7.28
C TYR A 57 -16.63 -11.72 -6.76
N ILE A 58 -17.49 -11.23 -5.86
CA ILE A 58 -17.34 -9.94 -5.21
C ILE A 58 -16.11 -9.93 -4.30
N ASP A 59 -15.95 -10.94 -3.44
CA ASP A 59 -14.79 -11.09 -2.56
C ASP A 59 -13.49 -11.15 -3.38
N GLY A 60 -13.47 -11.91 -4.48
CA GLY A 60 -12.33 -11.95 -5.40
C GLY A 60 -12.04 -10.60 -6.07
N ALA A 61 -13.06 -9.79 -6.35
CA ALA A 61 -12.87 -8.44 -6.88
C ALA A 61 -12.24 -7.50 -5.84
N TYR A 62 -12.72 -7.54 -4.59
CA TYR A 62 -12.14 -6.79 -3.50
C TYR A 62 -10.67 -7.17 -3.24
N GLN A 63 -10.35 -8.46 -3.25
CA GLN A 63 -8.97 -8.93 -3.11
C GLN A 63 -8.06 -8.40 -4.23
N ARG A 64 -8.53 -8.37 -5.49
CA ARG A 64 -7.76 -7.78 -6.60
C ARG A 64 -7.49 -6.29 -6.42
N VAL A 65 -8.46 -5.54 -5.90
CA VAL A 65 -8.29 -4.10 -5.61
C VAL A 65 -7.28 -3.93 -4.47
N ALA A 66 -7.44 -4.67 -3.37
CA ALA A 66 -6.50 -4.63 -2.25
C ALA A 66 -5.06 -4.95 -2.71
N ALA A 67 -4.86 -6.00 -3.50
CA ALA A 67 -3.56 -6.37 -4.05
C ALA A 67 -2.93 -5.25 -4.90
N LYS A 68 -3.73 -4.54 -5.71
CA LYS A 68 -3.24 -3.39 -6.49
C LYS A 68 -2.82 -2.24 -5.59
N LEU A 69 -3.58 -1.93 -4.56
CA LEU A 69 -3.25 -0.86 -3.60
C LEU A 69 -1.96 -1.20 -2.83
N THR A 70 -1.81 -2.45 -2.39
CA THR A 70 -0.56 -2.93 -1.76
C THR A 70 0.63 -2.79 -2.70
N ALA A 71 0.51 -3.23 -3.96
CA ALA A 71 1.61 -3.12 -4.92
C ALA A 71 2.01 -1.66 -5.23
N VAL A 72 1.05 -0.73 -5.20
CA VAL A 72 1.33 0.71 -5.36
C VAL A 72 2.02 1.25 -4.12
N ALA A 73 1.55 0.90 -2.92
CA ALA A 73 2.19 1.30 -1.66
C ALA A 73 3.65 0.84 -1.59
N GLU A 74 3.93 -0.43 -1.93
CA GLU A 74 5.28 -0.99 -1.97
C GLU A 74 6.20 -0.24 -2.95
N LYS A 75 5.69 0.16 -4.12
CA LYS A 75 6.47 0.95 -5.08
C LYS A 75 6.79 2.35 -4.57
N ILE A 76 5.83 2.99 -3.89
CA ILE A 76 6.03 4.32 -3.29
C ILE A 76 7.09 4.24 -2.19
N GLU A 77 7.01 3.22 -1.33
CA GLU A 77 7.98 2.97 -0.26
C GLU A 77 9.39 2.68 -0.80
N ALA A 78 9.50 1.85 -1.84
CA ALA A 78 10.79 1.59 -2.48
C ALA A 78 11.39 2.86 -3.11
N THR A 79 10.54 3.72 -3.66
CA THR A 79 10.98 4.98 -4.28
C THR A 79 11.44 5.99 -3.24
N SER A 80 10.74 6.11 -2.10
CA SER A 80 11.14 7.02 -1.03
C SER A 80 12.48 6.62 -0.41
N GLN A 81 12.72 5.32 -0.23
CA GLN A 81 14.01 4.80 0.24
C GLN A 81 15.16 5.13 -0.73
N TRP A 82 14.93 5.00 -2.04
CA TRP A 82 15.95 5.32 -3.04
C TRP A 82 16.33 6.81 -3.03
N TYR A 83 15.36 7.70 -2.80
CA TYR A 83 15.64 9.12 -2.64
C TYR A 83 16.47 9.42 -1.40
N LEU A 84 16.16 8.78 -0.27
CA LEU A 84 16.95 8.93 0.97
C LEU A 84 18.40 8.46 0.77
N GLU A 85 18.60 7.29 0.17
CA GLU A 85 19.93 6.75 -0.11
C GLU A 85 20.75 7.70 -1.01
N THR A 86 20.10 8.25 -2.05
CA THR A 86 20.74 9.22 -2.96
C THR A 86 21.13 10.51 -2.23
N ASP A 87 20.28 11.01 -1.33
CA ASP A 87 20.56 12.21 -0.54
C ASP A 87 21.68 11.97 0.48
N GLU A 88 21.72 10.80 1.12
CA GLU A 88 22.81 10.41 2.02
C GLU A 88 24.16 10.33 1.30
N ASP A 89 24.19 9.74 0.10
CA ASP A 89 25.38 9.67 -0.75
C ASP A 89 25.85 11.06 -1.20
N PHE A 90 24.91 11.94 -1.55
CA PHE A 90 25.21 13.33 -1.88
C PHE A 90 25.78 14.08 -0.66
N ALA A 91 25.17 13.93 0.51
CA ALA A 91 25.66 14.53 1.75
C ALA A 91 27.05 14.00 2.14
N ALA A 92 27.29 12.69 1.99
CA ALA A 92 28.59 12.08 2.20
C ALA A 92 29.63 12.66 1.24
N THR A 93 29.29 12.82 -0.04
CA THR A 93 30.13 13.44 -1.05
C THR A 93 30.44 14.90 -0.69
N MET A 94 29.44 15.71 -0.31
CA MET A 94 29.68 17.10 0.12
C MET A 94 30.57 17.19 1.36
N ARG A 95 30.46 16.27 2.33
CA ARG A 95 31.36 16.20 3.49
C ARG A 95 32.81 15.95 3.09
N THR A 96 33.08 15.22 2.00
CA THR A 96 34.45 15.05 1.49
C THR A 96 35.02 16.35 0.90
N PHE A 97 34.15 17.24 0.42
CA PHE A 97 34.51 18.56 -0.09
C PHE A 97 34.54 19.66 1.00
N ASP A 98 34.26 19.36 2.27
CA ASP A 98 34.31 20.37 3.33
C ASP A 98 35.76 20.71 3.72
N ILE A 99 36.25 21.82 3.17
CA ILE A 99 37.64 22.30 3.28
C ILE A 99 37.97 22.80 4.70
N HIS A 100 36.98 23.01 5.58
CA HIS A 100 37.24 23.50 6.95
C HIS A 100 37.95 22.48 7.86
N ALA A 101 37.92 21.18 7.53
CA ALA A 101 38.70 20.17 8.25
C ALA A 101 40.21 20.23 7.96
N ALA A 102 40.62 20.90 6.87
CA ALA A 102 42.03 20.96 6.43
C ALA A 102 42.80 22.19 6.95
N GLY A 103 42.14 23.15 7.61
CA GLY A 103 42.74 24.42 8.04
C GLY A 103 43.11 24.53 9.52
N GLY A 104 42.97 23.46 10.30
CA GLY A 104 43.14 23.46 11.75
C GLY A 104 44.39 22.73 12.23
N ARG A 105 45.58 23.16 11.80
CA ARG A 105 46.86 22.90 12.49
C ARG A 105 48.01 23.74 11.91
#